data_AF-A0A1F7IFJ2-F1
#
_entry.id   AF-A0A1F7IFJ2-F1
#
_cell.length_a   1.000
_cell.length_b   1.000
_cell.length_c   1.000
_cell.angle_alpha   90.00
_cell.angle_beta   90.00
_cell.angle_gamma   90.00
#
_symmetry.space_group_name_H-M   'P 1'
#
loop_
_entity.id
_entity.type
_entity.pdbx_description
1 polymer ?
#
loop_
_entity_poly.entity_id
_entity_poly.type
_entity_poly.pdbx_seq_one_letter_code
_entity_poly.pdbx_strand_id
1 'polypeptide(L)'
;MQYLYLDESGDLGFDFVNKKPTKFFTVAILAVNGVENNRKLIKGVKVTLRRKLNPKKHRRRIVQELKGKDTTLEIKQYFYKQISKVKFEIYAMTLNKKRVYDRLTKEKSRVYNFIARQVIDKIPFEKNKANRVELVIDKSKSKPEIEEFNSYIRSQIQGRLDPKVTLDMYHWDSQQNPPLQAADMFCWGIFQKYQRRNTKWFEVFEKKIIFEGLYLKG
;
A
#
# COMPACT_ATOMS: atom_id res chain seq x y z
N MET A 1 -15.93 -9.19 -7.69
CA MET A 1 -14.55 -9.19 -7.20
C MET A 1 -14.14 -7.80 -6.73
N GLN A 2 -13.59 -7.73 -5.52
CA GLN A 2 -12.88 -6.58 -4.97
C GLN A 2 -11.41 -6.99 -4.78
N TYR A 3 -10.50 -6.12 -5.16
CA TYR A 3 -9.06 -6.31 -4.99
C TYR A 3 -8.54 -5.29 -4.00
N LEU A 4 -7.74 -5.73 -3.03
CA LEU A 4 -7.07 -4.91 -2.04
C LEU A 4 -5.56 -5.15 -2.16
N TYR A 5 -4.82 -4.09 -2.47
CA TYR A 5 -3.36 -4.15 -2.58
C TYR A 5 -2.75 -3.39 -1.41
N LEU A 6 -2.10 -4.12 -0.51
CA LEU A 6 -1.47 -3.58 0.69
C LEU A 6 0.02 -3.42 0.48
N ASP A 7 0.52 -2.21 0.74
CA ASP A 7 1.94 -1.92 0.76
C ASP A 7 2.31 -0.95 1.89
N GLU A 8 3.61 -0.85 2.17
CA GLU A 8 4.18 -0.04 3.24
C GLU A 8 5.23 0.97 2.76
N SER A 9 5.44 2.02 3.55
CA SER A 9 6.52 2.98 3.33
C SER A 9 7.11 3.46 4.64
N GLY A 10 8.43 3.57 4.66
CA GLY A 10 9.22 3.72 5.88
C GLY A 10 9.65 2.37 6.44
N ASP A 11 10.36 2.40 7.56
CA ASP A 11 10.88 1.20 8.23
C ASP A 11 10.26 1.06 9.63
N LEU A 12 10.27 -0.14 10.20
CA LEU A 12 9.91 -0.39 11.60
C LEU A 12 11.16 -0.49 12.50
N GLY A 13 12.16 0.34 12.26
CA GLY A 13 13.28 0.58 13.17
C GLY A 13 12.93 1.64 14.22
N PHE A 14 13.43 1.42 15.44
CA PHE A 14 13.18 2.28 16.60
C PHE A 14 14.47 2.80 17.27
N ASP A 15 15.65 2.41 16.75
CA ASP A 15 16.94 2.93 17.23
C ASP A 15 17.22 4.32 16.64
N PHE A 16 16.59 5.34 17.22
CA PHE A 16 16.70 6.73 16.80
C PHE A 16 18.06 7.38 17.12
N VAL A 17 18.90 6.71 17.91
CA VAL A 17 20.20 7.23 18.33
C VAL A 17 21.28 6.78 17.34
N ASN A 18 21.38 5.48 17.06
CA ASN A 18 22.50 4.92 16.30
C ASN A 18 22.16 4.67 14.83
N LYS A 19 20.91 4.32 14.51
CA LYS A 19 20.52 3.82 13.18
C LYS A 19 19.69 4.80 12.35
N LYS A 20 19.26 5.92 12.94
CA LYS A 20 18.48 6.99 12.29
C LYS A 20 17.34 6.48 11.38
N PRO A 21 16.46 5.59 11.88
CA PRO A 21 15.31 5.13 11.13
C PRO A 21 14.39 6.30 10.76
N THR A 22 13.46 6.03 9.84
CA THR A 22 12.36 6.95 9.53
C THR A 22 11.59 7.31 10.80
N LYS A 23 10.93 8.48 10.86
CA LYS A 23 10.15 8.89 12.03
C LYS A 23 8.72 8.34 11.97
N PHE A 24 8.26 8.07 10.76
CA PHE A 24 6.94 7.55 10.49
C PHE A 24 7.03 6.21 9.76
N PHE A 25 5.97 5.43 9.85
CA PHE A 25 5.76 4.21 9.07
C PHE A 25 4.32 4.23 8.56
N THR A 26 4.13 4.08 7.26
CA THR A 26 2.81 4.17 6.62
C THR A 26 2.44 2.81 6.05
N VAL A 27 1.22 2.36 6.31
CA VAL A 27 0.59 1.26 5.57
C VAL A 27 -0.55 1.85 4.76
N ALA A 28 -0.63 1.48 3.49
CA ALA A 28 -1.70 1.89 2.60
C ALA A 28 -2.32 0.67 1.91
N ILE A 29 -3.63 0.74 1.70
CA ILE A 29 -4.39 -0.21 0.90
C ILE A 29 -5.03 0.54 -0.27
N LEU A 30 -4.70 0.08 -1.47
CA LEU A 30 -5.36 0.45 -2.71
C LEU A 30 -6.50 -0.53 -2.98
N ALA A 31 -7.74 -0.06 -2.84
CA ALA A 31 -8.94 -0.85 -3.07
C ALA A 31 -9.50 -0.60 -4.48
N VAL A 32 -9.76 -1.68 -5.22
CA VAL A 32 -10.26 -1.63 -6.60
C VAL A 32 -11.45 -2.57 -6.75
N ASN A 33 -12.60 -2.00 -7.12
CA ASN A 33 -13.82 -2.79 -7.33
C ASN A 33 -13.99 -3.14 -8.81
N GLY A 34 -14.16 -4.43 -9.11
CA GLY A 34 -14.43 -4.95 -10.45
C GLY A 34 -13.17 -5.25 -11.27
N VAL A 35 -13.25 -6.34 -12.03
CA VAL A 35 -12.16 -6.87 -12.87
C VAL A 35 -11.68 -5.85 -13.90
N GLU A 36 -12.60 -5.08 -14.49
CA GLU A 36 -12.27 -4.10 -15.52
C GLU A 36 -11.44 -2.92 -14.98
N ASN A 37 -11.76 -2.43 -13.78
CA ASN A 37 -10.96 -1.38 -13.14
C ASN A 37 -9.57 -1.91 -12.80
N ASN A 38 -9.47 -3.15 -12.33
CA ASN A 38 -8.18 -3.77 -12.03
C ASN A 38 -7.32 -3.95 -13.29
N ARG A 39 -7.91 -4.39 -14.41
CA ARG A 39 -7.23 -4.48 -15.71
C ARG A 39 -6.72 -3.12 -16.19
N LYS A 40 -7.51 -2.06 -16.03
CA LYS A 40 -7.10 -0.68 -16.38
C LYS A 40 -5.94 -0.19 -15.49
N LEU A 41 -5.98 -0.48 -14.18
CA LEU A 41 -4.88 -0.17 -13.26
C LEU A 41 -3.59 -0.86 -13.71
N ILE A 42 -3.64 -2.17 -13.95
CA ILE A 42 -2.50 -2.98 -14.46
C ILE A 42 -1.94 -2.37 -15.74
N LYS A 43 -2.82 -2.02 -16.69
CA LYS A 43 -2.42 -1.40 -17.96
C LYS A 43 -1.72 -0.06 -17.74
N GLY A 44 -2.22 0.78 -16.83
CA GLY A 44 -1.63 2.09 -16.52
C GLY A 44 -0.21 1.99 -15.97
N VAL A 45 0.05 1.04 -15.07
CA VAL A 45 1.40 0.74 -14.54
C VAL A 45 2.32 0.29 -15.67
N LYS A 46 1.91 -0.73 -16.45
CA LYS A 46 2.70 -1.27 -17.58
C LYS A 46 3.02 -0.22 -18.63
N VAL A 47 2.06 0.66 -18.95
CA VAL A 47 2.26 1.76 -19.91
C VAL A 47 3.29 2.76 -19.40
N THR A 48 3.22 3.11 -18.11
CA THR A 48 4.21 4.01 -17.48
C THR A 48 5.60 3.39 -17.52
N LEU A 49 5.76 2.14 -17.09
CA LEU A 49 7.04 1.42 -17.16
C LEU A 49 7.63 1.46 -18.57
N ARG A 50 6.83 1.06 -19.56
CA ARG A 50 7.26 1.00 -20.96
C ARG A 50 7.66 2.38 -21.51
N ARG A 51 6.89 3.43 -21.22
CA ARG A 51 7.06 4.74 -21.87
C ARG A 51 8.02 5.67 -21.13
N LYS A 52 8.14 5.56 -19.82
CA LYS A 52 8.91 6.50 -18.98
C LYS A 52 10.19 5.92 -18.43
N LEU A 53 10.20 4.65 -18.05
CA LEU A 53 11.40 4.01 -17.48
C LEU A 53 12.12 3.09 -18.45
N ASN A 54 11.46 2.71 -19.55
CA ASN A 54 11.98 1.76 -20.52
C ASN A 54 11.81 2.20 -22.00
N PRO A 55 12.11 3.46 -22.36
CA PRO A 55 11.98 3.90 -23.74
C PRO A 55 12.92 3.12 -24.66
N LYS A 56 12.41 2.65 -25.82
CA LYS A 56 13.14 1.79 -26.77
C LYS A 56 14.52 2.32 -27.17
N LYS A 57 14.69 3.64 -27.27
CA LYS A 57 15.91 4.29 -27.79
C LYS A 57 16.95 4.67 -26.73
N HIS A 58 16.66 4.53 -25.44
CA HIS A 58 17.55 5.02 -24.36
C HIS A 58 17.76 4.00 -23.24
N ARG A 59 17.61 2.70 -23.53
CA ARG A 59 17.60 1.66 -22.51
C ARG A 59 19.00 1.08 -22.27
N ARG A 60 19.63 1.47 -21.16
CA ARG A 60 20.85 0.81 -20.64
C ARG A 60 20.53 -0.43 -19.79
N ARG A 61 19.37 -0.45 -19.13
CA ARG A 61 18.85 -1.58 -18.34
C ARG A 61 17.33 -1.62 -18.35
N ILE A 62 16.75 -2.79 -18.09
CA ILE A 62 15.29 -2.95 -17.96
C ILE A 62 14.88 -2.63 -16.52
N VAL A 63 14.09 -1.59 -16.33
CA VAL A 63 13.42 -1.32 -15.05
C VAL A 63 12.15 -2.17 -14.99
N GLN A 64 12.08 -3.08 -14.03
CA GLN A 64 10.97 -4.02 -13.91
C GLN A 64 9.79 -3.45 -13.12
N GLU A 65 10.01 -2.40 -12.32
CA GLU A 65 9.06 -1.92 -11.34
C GLU A 65 9.03 -0.38 -11.20
N LEU A 66 7.83 0.16 -10.99
CA LEU A 66 7.64 1.54 -10.50
C LEU A 66 7.81 1.54 -8.98
N LYS A 67 8.91 2.13 -8.50
CA LYS A 67 9.11 2.35 -7.05
C LYS A 67 8.77 3.77 -6.65
N GLY A 68 7.94 3.95 -5.63
CA GLY A 68 7.53 5.24 -5.09
C GLY A 68 8.73 6.14 -4.75
N LYS A 69 9.72 5.59 -4.04
CA LYS A 69 10.93 6.32 -3.62
C LYS A 69 11.85 6.73 -4.78
N ASP A 70 11.97 5.91 -5.82
CA ASP A 70 12.96 6.07 -6.91
C ASP A 70 12.37 6.73 -8.16
N THR A 71 11.06 6.99 -8.18
CA THR A 71 10.36 7.57 -9.33
C THR A 71 10.21 9.09 -9.16
N THR A 72 10.58 9.87 -10.19
CA THR A 72 10.45 11.34 -10.18
C THR A 72 8.98 11.78 -10.18
N LEU A 73 8.71 13.00 -9.69
CA LEU A 73 7.34 13.53 -9.60
C LEU A 73 6.64 13.56 -10.97
N GLU A 74 7.36 13.89 -12.05
CA GLU A 74 6.81 13.95 -13.40
C GLU A 74 6.35 12.57 -13.89
N ILE A 75 7.11 11.52 -13.56
CA ILE A 75 6.74 10.14 -13.89
C ILE A 75 5.56 9.69 -13.02
N LYS A 76 5.51 10.08 -11.74
CA LYS A 76 4.36 9.82 -10.86
C LYS A 76 3.07 10.46 -11.43
N GLN A 77 3.14 11.71 -11.85
CA GLN A 77 2.03 12.42 -12.48
C GLN A 77 1.62 11.78 -13.81
N TYR A 78 2.59 11.33 -14.63
CA TYR A 78 2.30 10.59 -15.85
C TYR A 78 1.54 9.29 -15.56
N PHE A 79 1.99 8.53 -14.55
CA PHE A 79 1.33 7.33 -14.06
C PHE A 79 -0.10 7.62 -13.64
N TYR A 80 -0.32 8.64 -12.79
CA TYR A 80 -1.66 9.01 -12.34
C TYR A 80 -2.58 9.35 -13.53
N LYS A 81 -2.07 10.08 -14.53
CA LYS A 81 -2.83 10.37 -15.76
C LYS A 81 -3.28 9.11 -16.50
N GLN A 82 -2.54 8.00 -16.44
CA GLN A 82 -2.96 6.74 -17.07
C GLN A 82 -4.14 6.08 -16.33
N ILE A 83 -4.28 6.33 -15.03
CA ILE A 83 -5.24 5.63 -14.17
C ILE A 83 -6.29 6.56 -13.55
N SER A 84 -6.28 7.86 -13.83
CA SER A 84 -7.15 8.85 -13.18
C SER A 84 -8.65 8.54 -13.33
N LYS A 85 -9.03 7.95 -14.48
CA LYS A 85 -10.40 7.50 -14.78
C LYS A 85 -10.77 6.16 -14.14
N VAL A 86 -9.82 5.43 -13.57
CA VAL A 86 -10.08 4.18 -12.84
C VAL A 86 -10.74 4.53 -11.51
N LYS A 87 -11.80 3.80 -11.17
CA LYS A 87 -12.42 3.88 -9.84
C LYS A 87 -11.63 3.00 -8.88
N PHE A 88 -10.87 3.65 -8.02
CA PHE A 88 -10.13 3.05 -6.92
C PHE A 88 -10.16 3.98 -5.73
N GLU A 89 -9.93 3.42 -4.56
CA GLU A 89 -9.96 4.09 -3.27
C GLU A 89 -8.67 3.81 -2.52
N ILE A 90 -8.20 4.78 -1.75
CA ILE A 90 -7.00 4.65 -0.93
C ILE A 90 -7.37 4.79 0.53
N TYR A 91 -6.92 3.83 1.33
CA TYR A 91 -7.03 3.81 2.79
C TYR A 91 -5.62 3.74 3.35
N ALA A 92 -5.28 4.60 4.31
CA ALA A 92 -3.93 4.60 4.89
C ALA A 92 -3.92 4.92 6.38
N MET A 93 -2.94 4.35 7.08
CA MET A 93 -2.61 4.68 8.47
C MET A 93 -1.11 4.91 8.57
N THR A 94 -0.76 6.07 9.12
CA THR A 94 0.62 6.43 9.43
C THR A 94 0.86 6.30 10.92
N LEU A 95 1.88 5.55 11.32
CA LEU A 95 2.36 5.45 12.69
C LEU A 95 3.42 6.51 12.97
N ASN A 96 3.24 7.30 14.04
CA ASN A 96 4.33 8.08 14.62
C ASN A 96 5.20 7.19 15.52
N LYS A 97 6.37 6.78 15.02
CA LYS A 97 7.22 5.79 15.71
C LYS A 97 7.90 6.32 16.97
N LYS A 98 8.04 7.65 17.10
CA LYS A 98 8.66 8.27 18.29
C LYS A 98 7.84 8.13 19.57
N ARG A 99 6.57 7.71 19.46
CA ARG A 99 5.64 7.61 20.58
C ARG A 99 5.22 6.18 20.89
N VAL A 100 5.79 5.22 20.17
CA VAL A 100 5.55 3.80 20.43
C VAL A 100 6.20 3.44 21.75
N TYR A 101 5.43 2.78 22.64
CA TYR A 101 5.93 2.29 23.91
C TYR A 101 7.16 1.37 23.71
N ASP A 102 8.20 1.55 24.52
CA ASP A 102 9.47 0.83 24.41
C ASP A 102 9.30 -0.69 24.31
N ARG A 103 8.36 -1.27 25.06
CA ARG A 103 8.07 -2.71 25.00
C ARG A 103 7.68 -3.20 23.59
N LEU A 104 6.95 -2.39 22.83
CA LEU A 104 6.48 -2.75 21.48
C LEU A 104 7.55 -2.53 20.41
N THR A 105 8.61 -1.77 20.70
CA THR A 105 9.70 -1.51 19.74
C THR A 105 10.48 -2.78 19.37
N LYS A 106 10.45 -3.79 20.25
CA LYS A 106 11.05 -5.12 20.05
C LYS A 106 10.14 -6.05 19.24
N GLU A 107 8.85 -5.74 19.11
CA GLU A 107 7.83 -6.60 18.50
C GLU A 107 7.36 -6.07 17.14
N LYS A 108 8.31 -5.87 16.21
CA LYS A 108 8.04 -5.22 14.90
C LYS A 108 6.92 -5.86 14.11
N SER A 109 6.85 -7.20 14.06
CA SER A 109 5.78 -7.93 13.38
C SER A 109 4.41 -7.57 13.96
N ARG A 110 4.28 -7.56 15.30
CA ARG A 110 3.01 -7.20 15.97
C ARG A 110 2.62 -5.74 15.73
N VAL A 111 3.59 -4.83 15.72
CA VAL A 111 3.34 -3.41 15.37
C VAL A 111 2.85 -3.29 13.92
N TYR A 112 3.49 -3.99 12.98
CA TYR A 112 3.03 -4.04 11.59
C TYR A 112 1.59 -4.55 11.49
N ASN A 113 1.32 -5.72 12.08
CA ASN A 113 0.02 -6.39 12.02
C ASN A 113 -1.08 -5.49 12.60
N PHE A 114 -0.78 -4.80 13.71
CA PHE A 114 -1.69 -3.85 14.33
C PHE A 114 -2.01 -2.68 13.39
N ILE A 115 -1.00 -2.02 12.81
CA ILE A 115 -1.23 -0.88 11.90
C ILE A 115 -1.97 -1.31 10.63
N ALA A 116 -1.62 -2.46 10.04
CA ALA A 116 -2.33 -3.02 8.90
C ALA A 116 -3.81 -3.25 9.21
N ARG A 117 -4.12 -3.85 10.37
CA ARG A 117 -5.50 -4.00 10.85
C ARG A 117 -6.21 -2.64 10.97
N GLN A 118 -5.56 -1.63 11.55
CA GLN A 118 -6.17 -0.31 11.68
C GLN A 118 -6.59 0.30 10.33
N VAL A 119 -5.89 0.00 9.23
CA VAL A 119 -6.30 0.40 7.88
C VAL A 119 -7.47 -0.45 7.38
N ILE A 120 -7.37 -1.78 7.54
CA ILE A 120 -8.39 -2.74 7.09
C ILE A 120 -9.75 -2.48 7.77
N ASP A 121 -9.73 -2.09 9.05
CA ASP A 121 -10.92 -1.74 9.82
C ASP A 121 -11.70 -0.55 9.21
N LYS A 122 -11.08 0.25 8.33
CA LYS A 122 -11.71 1.39 7.66
C LYS A 122 -12.32 1.05 6.31
N ILE A 123 -12.05 -0.12 5.77
CA ILE A 123 -12.66 -0.58 4.52
C ILE A 123 -14.10 -1.03 4.82
N PRO A 124 -15.13 -0.49 4.16
CA PRO A 124 -16.53 -0.81 4.44
C PRO A 124 -16.96 -2.13 3.78
N PHE A 125 -16.44 -3.25 4.28
CA PHE A 125 -16.74 -4.60 3.77
C PHE A 125 -18.23 -4.92 3.76
N GLU A 126 -18.98 -4.36 4.70
CA GLU A 126 -20.43 -4.55 4.88
C GLU A 126 -21.24 -3.95 3.72
N LYS A 127 -20.65 -2.98 2.99
CA LYS A 127 -21.25 -2.36 1.80
C LYS A 127 -20.79 -3.02 0.50
N ASN A 128 -19.88 -3.99 0.58
CA ASN A 128 -19.29 -4.61 -0.59
C ASN A 128 -20.27 -5.60 -1.23
N LYS A 129 -20.60 -5.38 -2.50
CA LYS A 129 -21.46 -6.28 -3.30
C LYS A 129 -20.67 -7.36 -4.04
N ALA A 130 -19.35 -7.43 -3.86
CA ALA A 130 -18.52 -8.45 -4.48
C ALA A 130 -18.68 -9.79 -3.75
N ASN A 131 -18.84 -10.86 -4.51
CA ASN A 131 -18.80 -12.24 -4.03
C ASN A 131 -17.40 -12.77 -3.66
N ARG A 132 -16.34 -11.98 -3.92
CA ARG A 132 -14.94 -12.37 -3.67
C ARG A 132 -14.09 -11.15 -3.39
N VAL A 133 -13.26 -11.24 -2.35
CA VAL A 133 -12.26 -10.26 -1.94
C VAL A 133 -10.87 -10.91 -2.04
N GLU A 134 -9.98 -10.29 -2.79
CA GLU A 134 -8.57 -10.69 -2.85
C GLU A 134 -7.73 -9.63 -2.15
N LEU A 135 -7.04 -10.01 -1.08
CA LEU A 135 -6.06 -9.17 -0.39
C LEU A 135 -4.65 -9.63 -0.80
N VAL A 136 -3.96 -8.80 -1.55
CA VAL A 136 -2.60 -9.02 -2.03
C VAL A 136 -1.66 -8.10 -1.25
N ILE A 137 -0.65 -8.68 -0.61
CA ILE A 137 0.34 -7.99 0.23
C ILE A 137 1.71 -8.06 -0.46
N ASP A 138 2.48 -6.98 -0.42
CA ASP A 138 3.88 -7.03 -0.87
C ASP A 138 4.73 -7.95 0.01
N LYS A 139 5.54 -8.78 -0.63
CA LYS A 139 6.28 -9.84 0.07
C LYS A 139 7.48 -9.27 0.82
N SER A 140 7.31 -9.02 2.11
CA SER A 140 8.38 -8.55 3.01
C SER A 140 8.64 -9.43 4.24
N LYS A 141 7.91 -10.56 4.38
CA LYS A 141 7.87 -11.41 5.59
C LYS A 141 8.41 -12.81 5.39
N SER A 142 8.89 -13.42 6.48
CA SER A 142 9.20 -14.85 6.55
C SER A 142 7.92 -15.70 6.53
N LYS A 143 8.03 -17.01 6.26
CA LYS A 143 6.85 -17.91 6.23
C LYS A 143 6.04 -17.90 7.54
N PRO A 144 6.65 -17.98 8.74
CA PRO A 144 5.89 -17.93 10.00
C PRO A 144 5.18 -16.58 10.19
N GLU A 145 5.83 -15.46 9.86
CA GLU A 145 5.22 -14.13 9.94
C GLU A 145 4.05 -13.96 8.95
N ILE A 146 4.13 -14.58 7.78
CA ILE A 146 3.02 -14.62 6.80
C ILE A 146 1.83 -15.35 7.39
N GLU A 147 2.04 -16.53 8.01
CA GLU A 147 0.97 -17.31 8.61
C GLU A 147 0.31 -16.58 9.79
N GLU A 148 1.12 -15.99 10.67
CA GLU A 148 0.64 -15.17 11.80
C GLU A 148 -0.18 -13.98 11.29
N PHE A 149 0.35 -13.22 10.32
CA PHE A 149 -0.34 -12.08 9.72
C PHE A 149 -1.66 -12.53 9.07
N ASN A 150 -1.63 -13.60 8.29
CA ASN A 150 -2.81 -14.09 7.58
C ASN A 150 -3.90 -14.54 8.55
N SER A 151 -3.55 -15.28 9.60
CA SER A 151 -4.48 -15.70 10.64
C SER A 151 -5.11 -14.49 11.34
N TYR A 152 -4.27 -13.55 11.77
CA TYR A 152 -4.71 -12.33 12.44
C TYR A 152 -5.68 -11.52 11.58
N ILE A 153 -5.28 -11.16 10.35
CA ILE A 153 -6.11 -10.33 9.47
C ILE A 153 -7.35 -11.06 8.98
N ARG A 154 -7.27 -12.35 8.66
CA ARG A 154 -8.43 -13.14 8.22
C ARG A 154 -9.53 -13.11 9.26
N SER A 155 -9.20 -13.29 10.54
CA SER A 155 -10.19 -13.24 11.64
C SER A 155 -10.94 -11.90 11.70
N GLN A 156 -10.25 -10.79 11.39
CA GLN A 156 -10.84 -9.45 11.42
C GLN A 156 -11.74 -9.17 10.22
N ILE A 157 -11.36 -9.67 9.03
CA ILE A 157 -12.13 -9.45 7.82
C ILE A 157 -13.35 -10.37 7.75
N GLN A 158 -13.18 -11.66 8.08
CA GLN A 158 -14.26 -12.65 7.97
C GLN A 158 -15.46 -12.31 8.86
N GLY A 159 -15.24 -11.76 10.06
CA GLY A 159 -16.33 -11.31 10.94
C GLY A 159 -17.15 -10.14 10.38
N ARG A 160 -16.70 -9.51 9.29
CA ARG A 160 -17.31 -8.33 8.66
C ARG A 160 -17.82 -8.59 7.25
N LEU A 161 -17.51 -9.76 6.67
CA LEU A 161 -17.97 -10.18 5.36
C LEU A 161 -19.27 -10.98 5.47
N ASP A 162 -20.11 -10.88 4.44
CA ASP A 162 -21.18 -11.87 4.24
C ASP A 162 -20.53 -13.26 4.12
N PRO A 163 -21.04 -14.31 4.82
CA PRO A 163 -20.48 -15.65 4.79
C PRO A 163 -20.33 -16.27 3.39
N LYS A 164 -21.08 -15.79 2.40
CA LYS A 164 -20.99 -16.23 1.00
C LYS A 164 -19.81 -15.61 0.24
N VAL A 165 -19.15 -14.61 0.81
CA VAL A 165 -18.02 -13.92 0.17
C VAL A 165 -16.72 -14.65 0.47
N THR A 166 -16.03 -15.09 -0.57
CA THR A 166 -14.71 -15.71 -0.44
C THR A 166 -13.63 -14.65 -0.18
N LEU A 167 -12.78 -14.89 0.82
CA LEU A 167 -11.59 -14.08 1.10
C LEU A 167 -10.33 -14.88 0.74
N ASP A 168 -9.55 -14.37 -0.21
CA ASP A 168 -8.24 -14.89 -0.56
C ASP A 168 -7.15 -13.91 -0.12
N MET A 169 -6.04 -14.45 0.37
CA MET A 169 -4.88 -13.67 0.82
C MET A 169 -3.62 -14.18 0.14
N TYR A 170 -2.88 -13.29 -0.51
CA TYR A 170 -1.66 -13.61 -1.25
C TYR A 170 -0.51 -12.69 -0.84
N HIS A 171 0.69 -13.24 -0.74
CA HIS A 171 1.92 -12.46 -0.55
C HIS A 171 2.75 -12.60 -1.82
N TRP A 172 2.86 -11.53 -2.61
CA TRP A 172 3.45 -11.56 -3.94
C TRP A 172 4.60 -10.57 -4.07
N ASP A 173 5.54 -10.91 -4.96
CA ASP A 173 6.60 -9.99 -5.36
C ASP A 173 6.00 -8.88 -6.24
N SER A 174 6.17 -7.63 -5.82
CA SER A 174 5.68 -6.45 -6.54
C SER A 174 6.22 -6.34 -7.98
N GLN A 175 7.38 -6.93 -8.31
CA GLN A 175 7.89 -7.00 -9.69
C GLN A 175 6.93 -7.74 -10.62
N GLN A 176 6.22 -8.75 -10.08
CA GLN A 176 5.26 -9.56 -10.82
C GLN A 176 3.81 -9.06 -10.68
N ASN A 177 3.55 -8.12 -9.76
CA ASN A 177 2.23 -7.57 -9.50
C ASN A 177 2.18 -6.03 -9.70
N PRO A 178 1.82 -5.56 -10.91
CA PRO A 178 1.73 -4.13 -11.19
C PRO A 178 0.82 -3.33 -10.23
N PRO A 179 -0.32 -3.86 -9.74
CA PRO A 179 -1.11 -3.16 -8.72
C PRO A 179 -0.40 -2.92 -7.38
N LEU A 180 0.47 -3.83 -6.90
CA LEU A 180 1.32 -3.56 -5.74
C LEU A 180 2.25 -2.37 -5.98
N GLN A 181 2.80 -2.24 -7.19
CA GLN A 181 3.60 -1.06 -7.56
C GLN A 181 2.78 0.24 -7.54
N ALA A 182 1.48 0.17 -7.88
CA ALA A 182 0.58 1.31 -7.73
C ALA A 182 0.32 1.63 -6.26
N ALA A 183 0.14 0.62 -5.41
CA ALA A 183 0.00 0.79 -3.97
C ALA A 183 1.25 1.46 -3.36
N ASP A 184 2.47 1.02 -3.72
CA ASP A 184 3.75 1.63 -3.32
C ASP A 184 3.79 3.12 -3.65
N MET A 185 3.43 3.47 -4.88
CA MET A 185 3.44 4.85 -5.33
C MET A 185 2.55 5.75 -4.45
N PHE A 186 1.35 5.30 -4.10
CA PHE A 186 0.45 6.07 -3.23
C PHE A 186 0.92 6.05 -1.77
N CYS A 187 1.33 4.89 -1.26
CA CYS A 187 1.86 4.70 0.09
C CYS A 187 3.03 5.66 0.35
N TRP A 188 3.96 5.73 -0.61
CA TRP A 188 5.10 6.65 -0.56
C TRP A 188 4.68 8.12 -0.51
N GLY A 189 3.65 8.53 -1.24
CA GLY A 189 3.15 9.91 -1.23
C GLY A 189 2.60 10.32 0.13
N ILE A 190 1.78 9.47 0.73
CA ILE A 190 1.25 9.68 2.08
C ILE A 190 2.39 9.69 3.10
N PHE A 191 3.32 8.75 3.01
CA PHE A 191 4.50 8.71 3.86
C PHE A 191 5.35 9.98 3.77
N GLN A 192 5.61 10.51 2.57
CA GLN A 192 6.42 11.73 2.38
C GLN A 192 5.78 12.98 2.99
N LYS A 193 4.45 13.09 2.98
CA LYS A 193 3.70 14.15 3.67
C LYS A 193 4.04 14.18 5.15
N TYR A 194 4.06 13.03 5.83
CA TYR A 194 4.39 12.98 7.26
C TYR A 194 5.90 13.07 7.53
N GLN A 195 6.70 12.30 6.78
CA GLN A 195 8.14 12.17 7.03
C GLN A 195 8.92 13.45 6.73
N ARG A 196 8.56 14.15 5.64
CA ARG A 196 9.32 15.30 5.12
C ARG A 196 8.48 16.55 4.86
N ARG A 197 7.18 16.54 5.21
CA ARG A 197 6.23 17.63 4.85
C ARG A 197 6.18 17.88 3.34
N ASN A 198 6.47 16.86 2.53
CA ASN A 198 6.44 16.96 1.08
C ASN A 198 5.10 16.43 0.55
N THR A 199 4.21 17.33 0.17
CA THR A 199 2.84 17.04 -0.27
C THR A 199 2.69 17.01 -1.78
N LYS A 200 3.72 17.36 -2.57
CA LYS A 200 3.63 17.54 -4.03
C LYS A 200 3.02 16.34 -4.77
N TRP A 201 3.36 15.12 -4.34
CA TRP A 201 2.76 13.92 -4.91
C TRP A 201 1.41 13.57 -4.29
N PHE A 202 1.26 13.74 -2.97
CA PHE A 202 0.01 13.53 -2.24
C PHE A 202 -1.16 14.31 -2.85
N GLU A 203 -0.96 15.60 -3.11
CA GLU A 203 -1.96 16.52 -3.68
C GLU A 203 -2.50 16.05 -5.04
N VAL A 204 -1.73 15.26 -5.80
CA VAL A 204 -2.17 14.76 -7.11
C VAL A 204 -3.30 13.73 -6.99
N PHE A 205 -3.31 12.93 -5.92
CA PHE A 205 -4.24 11.81 -5.76
C PHE A 205 -5.12 11.91 -4.50
N GLU A 206 -5.01 12.98 -3.70
CA GLU A 206 -5.73 13.14 -2.44
C GLU A 206 -7.25 12.93 -2.57
N LYS A 207 -7.84 13.28 -3.71
CA LYS A 207 -9.27 13.08 -4.00
C LYS A 207 -9.70 11.61 -4.11
N LYS A 208 -8.74 10.67 -4.17
CA LYS A 208 -8.98 9.22 -4.17
C LYS A 208 -8.83 8.62 -2.77
N ILE A 209 -8.39 9.39 -1.78
CA ILE A 209 -8.22 8.94 -0.41
C ILE A 209 -9.58 8.97 0.28
N ILE A 210 -10.02 7.80 0.77
CA ILE A 210 -11.25 7.65 1.55
C ILE A 210 -10.93 7.74 3.04
N PHE A 211 -9.77 7.24 3.45
CA PHE A 211 -9.31 7.32 4.83
C PHE A 211 -7.79 7.57 4.90
N GLU A 212 -7.41 8.54 5.72
CA GLU A 212 -6.02 8.78 6.13
C GLU A 212 -5.99 9.00 7.64
N GLY A 213 -5.29 8.14 8.36
CA GLY A 213 -5.09 8.23 9.80
C GLY A 213 -3.64 8.53 10.19
N LEU A 214 -3.45 9.23 11.31
CA LEU A 214 -2.18 9.30 12.02
C LEU A 214 -2.38 8.66 13.40
N TYR A 215 -1.70 7.55 13.66
CA TYR A 215 -1.69 6.87 14.95
C TYR A 215 -0.62 7.50 15.86
N LEU A 216 -0.99 7.70 17.14
CA LEU A 216 -0.21 8.44 18.14
C LEU A 216 0.02 9.92 17.74
N LYS A 217 -1.07 10.63 17.45
CA LYS A 217 -1.09 12.08 17.12
C LYS A 217 -0.53 12.90 18.29
N GLY A 218 0.55 13.64 18.03
CA GLY A 218 1.16 14.59 18.96
C GLY A 218 0.20 15.71 19.34
#